data_AF-A0A969NI53-F1
#
_entry.id   AF-A0A969NI53-F1
#
_cell.length_a   1.000
_cell.length_b   1.000
_cell.length_c   1.000
_cell.angle_alpha   90.00
_cell.angle_beta   90.00
_cell.angle_gamma   90.00
#
_symmetry.space_group_name_H-M   'P 1'
#
loop_
_entity.id
_entity.type
_entity.pdbx_description
1 polymer ?
#
loop_
_entity_poly.entity_id
_entity_poly.type
_entity_poly.pdbx_seq_one_letter_code
_entity_poly.pdbx_strand_id
1 'polypeptide(L)'
;MFSALVITIDRSIFVLRRLLSANQFIILSGLVLLLYSGIVVSFKMNLSSGSLVYFLALFFTVAYIYVRKRKYHYSVYIILIVIGSVYITLFIDKTIKEKDAGKANILISKIVNERDRVAELLLIDIEESLKNDEALRKKVVTQDEGQLDQIHNLLKKNYFSGYFSKYELDFVVCCNCEDYEENKKLQNCANYYGNIIDEYGDKIGNTNFYYLDNHNGRVSYQGSVNFENNESQPFTLYMSLDSKLLTQEIGYPDLLIEGKINKKNPLSDYSYAKYQNGNLITRSGSFPYDLNDKMFRQDTSELSILKTPDYEHFVKELNNGRVVLTKGRVKTFDLVIAFSYVFVFFNILLIITFSLNNLNLVWRQASLNFENKLLLAMLFVLVLSFAMVTAGTIYYNSSQFEQKHNTNISEKLESVLKNLEMEEDKGTFNDSFLVVNNSLVLNDLLKKLSNIYYTDINLYDYEGGLIASSRPEIFKRGLIGTLMDPEAFRQMSINEKSGLFKTKK
;
A
#
# COMPACT_ATOMS: atom_id res chain seq x y z
N MET A 1 -20.78 -8.12 21.21
CA MET A 1 -21.49 -9.39 20.92
C MET A 1 -21.32 -10.41 22.04
N PHE A 2 -20.10 -10.74 22.48
CA PHE A 2 -19.85 -11.79 23.50
C PHE A 2 -20.42 -11.51 24.91
N SER A 3 -20.31 -10.29 25.45
CA SER A 3 -20.91 -9.93 26.75
C SER A 3 -22.43 -9.81 26.69
N ALA A 4 -22.98 -9.26 25.59
CA ALA A 4 -24.41 -9.30 25.32
C ALA A 4 -24.90 -10.75 25.22
N LEU A 5 -24.10 -11.65 24.63
CA LEU A 5 -24.38 -13.09 24.57
C LEU A 5 -24.30 -13.75 25.94
N VAL A 6 -23.31 -13.42 26.78
CA VAL A 6 -23.20 -13.96 28.16
C VAL A 6 -24.35 -13.46 29.04
N ILE A 7 -24.84 -12.23 28.84
CA ILE A 7 -25.92 -11.63 29.63
C ILE A 7 -27.29 -12.04 29.09
N THR A 8 -27.46 -12.20 27.78
CA THR A 8 -28.65 -12.84 27.23
C THR A 8 -28.67 -14.31 27.61
N ILE A 9 -27.53 -15.00 27.65
CA ILE A 9 -27.39 -16.36 28.21
C ILE A 9 -27.74 -16.35 29.69
N ASP A 10 -27.24 -15.42 30.51
CA ASP A 10 -27.55 -15.35 31.94
C ASP A 10 -29.02 -15.01 32.23
N ARG A 11 -29.61 -14.06 31.48
CA ARG A 11 -31.05 -13.75 31.57
C ARG A 11 -31.92 -14.85 31.00
N SER A 12 -31.54 -15.47 29.88
CA SER A 12 -32.29 -16.61 29.34
C SER A 12 -32.17 -17.81 30.27
N ILE A 13 -31.02 -18.05 30.90
CA ILE A 13 -30.81 -18.99 32.01
C ILE A 13 -31.71 -18.67 33.19
N PHE A 14 -31.85 -17.40 33.58
CA PHE A 14 -32.73 -17.00 34.67
C PHE A 14 -34.21 -17.27 34.35
N VAL A 15 -34.63 -17.05 33.09
CA VAL A 15 -35.98 -17.36 32.61
C VAL A 15 -36.19 -18.89 32.45
N LEU A 16 -35.22 -19.60 31.89
CA LEU A 16 -35.20 -21.06 31.73
C LEU A 16 -35.15 -21.79 33.08
N ARG A 17 -34.52 -21.23 34.12
CA ARG A 17 -34.57 -21.74 35.50
C ARG A 17 -35.98 -21.80 36.07
N ARG A 18 -36.88 -20.95 35.58
CA ARG A 18 -38.28 -20.93 36.00
C ARG A 18 -39.13 -21.99 35.30
N LEU A 19 -38.64 -22.52 34.17
CA LEU A 19 -39.37 -23.43 33.27
C LEU A 19 -38.79 -24.85 33.24
N LEU A 20 -37.48 -25.04 33.47
CA LEU A 20 -36.78 -26.32 33.33
C LEU A 20 -35.98 -26.67 34.58
N SER A 21 -36.03 -27.95 34.96
CA SER A 21 -35.16 -28.53 35.99
C SER A 21 -33.69 -28.57 35.54
N ALA A 22 -32.77 -28.67 36.51
CA ALA A 22 -31.31 -28.70 36.24
C ALA A 22 -30.89 -29.78 35.23
N ASN A 23 -31.50 -30.97 35.32
CA ASN A 23 -31.20 -32.08 34.42
C ASN A 23 -31.72 -31.82 33.00
N GLN A 24 -32.91 -31.24 32.86
CA GLN A 24 -33.48 -30.89 31.56
C GLN A 24 -32.67 -29.80 30.84
N PHE A 25 -32.14 -28.82 31.59
CA PHE A 25 -31.27 -27.79 31.02
C PHE A 25 -29.97 -28.38 30.48
N ILE A 26 -29.31 -29.27 31.24
CA ILE A 26 -28.06 -29.94 30.81
C ILE A 26 -28.30 -30.78 29.55
N ILE A 27 -29.41 -31.53 29.51
CA ILE A 27 -29.76 -32.38 28.35
C ILE A 27 -30.04 -31.53 27.11
N LEU A 28 -30.87 -30.48 27.24
CA LEU A 28 -31.23 -29.59 26.12
C LEU A 28 -30.00 -28.88 25.57
N SER A 29 -29.15 -28.39 26.46
CA SER A 29 -27.97 -27.61 26.11
C SER A 29 -26.87 -28.51 25.49
N GLY A 30 -26.76 -29.77 25.94
CA GLY A 30 -25.93 -30.79 25.29
C GLY A 30 -26.43 -31.19 23.90
N LEU A 31 -27.75 -31.28 23.73
CA LEU A 31 -28.40 -31.51 22.42
C LEU A 31 -28.12 -30.38 21.43
N VAL A 32 -28.19 -29.12 21.88
CA VAL A 32 -27.85 -27.95 21.04
C VAL A 32 -26.39 -27.96 20.64
N LEU A 33 -25.48 -28.36 21.53
CA LEU A 33 -24.05 -28.52 21.23
C LEU A 33 -23.80 -29.61 20.19
N LEU A 34 -24.48 -30.76 20.33
CA LEU A 34 -24.43 -31.85 19.35
C LEU A 34 -24.96 -31.42 17.98
N LEU A 35 -26.12 -30.74 17.94
CA LEU A 35 -26.69 -30.18 16.72
C LEU A 35 -25.75 -29.17 16.05
N TYR A 36 -25.18 -28.25 16.83
CA TYR A 36 -24.20 -27.29 16.34
C TYR A 36 -22.96 -27.98 15.75
N SER A 37 -22.41 -28.97 16.46
CA SER A 37 -21.27 -29.76 15.97
C SER A 37 -21.60 -30.51 14.68
N GLY A 38 -22.82 -31.06 14.55
CA GLY A 38 -23.28 -31.75 13.35
C GLY A 38 -23.47 -30.83 12.15
N ILE A 39 -23.94 -29.60 12.37
CA ILE A 39 -24.06 -28.56 11.32
C ILE A 39 -22.66 -28.14 10.84
N VAL A 40 -21.72 -27.94 11.76
CA VAL A 40 -20.33 -27.56 11.41
C VAL A 40 -19.66 -28.62 10.53
N VAL A 41 -19.82 -29.90 10.87
CA VAL A 41 -19.28 -31.01 10.08
C VAL A 41 -19.97 -31.12 8.73
N SER A 42 -21.31 -31.00 8.68
CA SER A 42 -22.10 -31.10 7.44
C SER A 42 -21.76 -30.01 6.42
N PHE A 43 -21.50 -28.78 6.87
CA PHE A 43 -21.18 -27.65 5.98
C PHE A 43 -19.68 -27.51 5.65
N LYS A 44 -18.83 -28.45 6.09
CA LYS A 44 -17.36 -28.36 5.94
C LYS A 44 -16.81 -26.99 6.35
N MET A 45 -17.37 -26.38 7.39
CA MET A 45 -16.85 -25.12 7.89
C MET A 45 -15.51 -25.40 8.58
N ASN A 46 -14.44 -24.71 8.16
CA ASN A 46 -13.13 -24.78 8.82
C ASN A 46 -13.21 -24.14 10.21
N LEU A 47 -13.80 -24.85 11.17
CA LEU A 47 -13.74 -24.47 12.57
C LEU A 47 -12.38 -24.91 13.14
N SER A 48 -11.63 -23.93 13.65
CA SER A 48 -10.44 -24.20 14.45
C SER A 48 -10.83 -25.06 15.65
N SER A 49 -10.15 -26.18 15.89
CA SER A 49 -10.40 -27.07 17.04
C SER A 49 -10.42 -26.34 18.38
N GLY A 50 -9.65 -25.25 18.50
CA GLY A 50 -9.65 -24.38 19.69
C GLY A 50 -10.97 -23.66 19.96
N SER A 51 -11.78 -23.35 18.95
CA SER A 51 -13.08 -22.70 19.16
C SER A 51 -14.10 -23.66 19.77
N LEU A 52 -14.10 -24.91 19.34
CA LEU A 52 -14.94 -25.97 19.92
C LEU A 52 -14.58 -26.20 21.39
N VAL A 53 -13.29 -26.30 21.72
CA VAL A 53 -12.82 -26.46 23.10
C VAL A 53 -13.25 -25.27 23.96
N TYR A 54 -13.14 -24.04 23.44
CA TYR A 54 -13.57 -22.85 24.16
C TYR A 54 -15.08 -22.81 24.41
N PHE A 55 -15.90 -23.12 23.40
CA PHE A 55 -17.36 -23.17 23.56
C PHE A 55 -17.79 -24.28 24.53
N LEU A 56 -17.14 -25.44 24.51
CA LEU A 56 -17.36 -26.51 25.48
C LEU A 56 -16.97 -26.07 26.90
N ALA A 57 -15.81 -25.45 27.08
CA ALA A 57 -15.39 -24.93 28.38
C ALA A 57 -16.34 -23.85 28.92
N LEU A 58 -16.80 -22.94 28.06
CA LEU A 58 -17.79 -21.93 28.41
C LEU A 58 -19.14 -22.57 28.77
N PHE A 59 -19.56 -23.58 28.01
CA PHE A 59 -20.76 -24.33 28.29
C PHE A 59 -20.72 -25.04 29.65
N PHE A 60 -19.63 -25.76 29.94
CA PHE A 60 -19.48 -26.45 31.22
C PHE A 60 -19.39 -25.49 32.39
N THR A 61 -18.71 -24.35 32.22
CA THR A 61 -18.66 -23.31 33.26
C THR A 61 -20.04 -22.68 33.50
N VAL A 62 -20.80 -22.39 32.45
CA VAL A 62 -22.18 -21.88 32.54
C VAL A 62 -23.15 -22.92 33.11
N ALA A 63 -23.04 -24.19 32.72
CA ALA A 63 -23.84 -25.29 33.26
C ALA A 63 -23.53 -25.54 34.75
N TYR A 64 -22.24 -25.50 35.13
CA TYR A 64 -21.82 -25.54 36.52
C TYR A 64 -22.40 -24.38 37.33
N ILE A 65 -22.39 -23.18 36.76
CA ILE A 65 -22.99 -21.97 37.33
C ILE A 65 -24.51 -22.14 37.51
N TYR A 66 -25.17 -22.77 36.53
CA TYR A 66 -26.59 -23.05 36.54
C TYR A 66 -27.00 -24.05 37.64
N VAL A 67 -26.23 -25.12 37.83
CA VAL A 67 -26.54 -26.19 38.80
C VAL A 67 -26.34 -25.73 40.25
N ARG A 68 -25.29 -24.95 40.53
CA ARG A 68 -24.89 -24.65 41.92
C ARG A 68 -25.73 -23.57 42.62
N LYS A 69 -26.68 -22.93 41.92
CA LYS A 69 -27.68 -21.93 42.44
C LYS A 69 -27.13 -20.81 43.35
N ARG A 70 -25.83 -20.52 43.35
CA ARG A 70 -25.25 -19.43 44.17
C ARG A 70 -25.25 -18.11 43.41
N LYS A 71 -25.43 -16.99 44.14
CA LYS A 71 -25.08 -15.65 43.64
C LYS A 71 -23.55 -15.57 43.57
N TYR A 72 -23.01 -15.20 42.42
CA TYR A 72 -21.56 -15.14 42.22
C TYR A 72 -21.00 -13.79 42.64
N HIS A 73 -19.79 -13.82 43.20
CA HIS A 73 -19.00 -12.61 43.43
C HIS A 73 -18.45 -12.10 42.10
N TYR A 74 -18.30 -10.78 42.00
CA TYR A 74 -17.77 -10.06 40.85
C TYR A 74 -16.47 -10.67 40.29
N SER A 75 -15.62 -11.23 41.14
CA SER A 75 -14.35 -11.88 40.78
C SER A 75 -14.48 -13.02 39.77
N VAL A 76 -15.58 -13.79 39.79
CA VAL A 76 -15.79 -14.89 38.84
C VAL A 76 -16.03 -14.36 37.43
N TYR A 77 -16.79 -13.26 37.30
CA TYR A 77 -17.01 -12.61 36.01
C TYR A 77 -15.71 -12.03 35.44
N ILE A 78 -14.85 -11.45 36.29
CA ILE A 78 -13.53 -10.96 35.86
C ILE A 78 -12.68 -12.10 35.30
N ILE A 79 -12.58 -13.23 36.00
CA ILE A 79 -11.77 -14.39 35.56
C ILE A 79 -12.27 -14.90 34.20
N LEU A 80 -13.59 -14.99 34.01
CA LEU A 80 -14.18 -15.39 32.73
C LEU A 80 -13.86 -14.38 31.61
N ILE A 81 -13.90 -13.08 31.90
CA ILE A 81 -13.51 -12.04 30.94
C ILE A 81 -12.03 -12.14 30.58
N VAL A 82 -11.14 -12.39 31.55
CA VAL A 82 -9.70 -12.58 31.28
C VAL A 82 -9.50 -13.76 30.34
N ILE A 83 -10.05 -14.93 30.66
CA ILE A 83 -9.93 -16.15 29.83
C ILE A 83 -10.49 -15.90 28.42
N GLY A 84 -11.67 -15.28 28.34
CA GLY A 84 -12.29 -14.98 27.05
C GLY A 84 -11.51 -13.97 26.22
N SER A 85 -10.92 -12.96 26.86
CA SER A 85 -10.09 -11.95 26.18
C SER A 85 -8.81 -12.56 25.63
N VAL A 86 -8.14 -13.44 26.41
CA VAL A 86 -6.97 -14.20 25.93
C VAL A 86 -7.35 -15.05 24.72
N TYR A 87 -8.44 -15.81 24.80
CA TYR A 87 -8.90 -16.64 23.69
C TYR A 87 -9.21 -15.81 22.43
N ILE A 88 -9.95 -14.71 22.57
CA ILE A 88 -10.32 -13.85 21.44
C ILE A 88 -9.07 -13.24 20.78
N THR A 89 -8.10 -12.77 21.56
CA THR A 89 -6.85 -12.22 21.02
C THR A 89 -6.07 -13.27 20.23
N LEU A 90 -5.92 -14.49 20.76
CA LEU A 90 -5.22 -15.57 20.07
C LEU A 90 -5.96 -16.01 18.80
N PHE A 91 -7.29 -16.03 18.84
CA PHE A 91 -8.12 -16.34 17.68
C PHE A 91 -7.98 -15.30 16.57
N ILE A 92 -7.98 -14.01 16.94
CA ILE A 92 -7.77 -12.90 16.00
C ILE A 92 -6.37 -13.00 15.37
N ASP A 93 -5.32 -13.21 16.16
CA ASP A 93 -3.95 -13.35 15.66
C ASP A 93 -3.81 -14.50 14.65
N LYS A 94 -4.37 -15.68 14.97
CA LYS A 94 -4.39 -16.82 14.04
C LYS A 94 -5.10 -16.48 12.72
N THR A 95 -6.27 -15.85 12.81
CA THR A 95 -7.08 -15.49 11.63
C THR A 95 -6.36 -14.44 10.76
N ILE A 96 -5.68 -13.48 11.38
CA ILE A 96 -4.88 -12.48 10.66
C ILE A 96 -3.73 -13.15 9.91
N LYS A 97 -3.01 -14.09 10.54
CA LYS A 97 -1.92 -14.83 9.89
C LYS A 97 -2.37 -15.64 8.69
N GLU A 98 -3.49 -16.35 8.80
CA GLU A 98 -4.06 -17.10 7.67
C GLU A 98 -4.47 -16.17 6.52
N LYS A 99 -5.09 -15.03 6.86
CA LYS A 99 -5.49 -14.00 5.88
C LYS A 99 -4.28 -13.34 5.22
N ASP A 100 -3.23 -13.05 5.98
CA ASP A 100 -2.00 -12.44 5.48
C ASP A 100 -1.28 -13.40 4.51
N ALA A 101 -1.18 -14.69 4.83
CA ALA A 101 -0.63 -15.70 3.92
C ALA A 101 -1.44 -15.78 2.60
N GLY A 102 -2.78 -15.80 2.68
CA GLY A 102 -3.64 -15.78 1.50
C GLY A 102 -3.47 -14.51 0.66
N LYS A 103 -3.39 -13.33 1.31
CA LYS A 103 -3.14 -12.05 0.64
C LYS A 103 -1.75 -12.03 -0.01
N ALA A 104 -0.72 -12.52 0.68
CA ALA A 104 0.64 -12.60 0.17
C ALA A 104 0.72 -13.49 -1.08
N ASN A 105 0.05 -14.65 -1.09
CA ASN A 105 0.03 -15.53 -2.25
C ASN A 105 -0.53 -14.85 -3.51
N ILE A 106 -1.63 -14.09 -3.34
CA ILE A 106 -2.25 -13.33 -4.43
C ILE A 106 -1.31 -12.23 -4.92
N LEU A 107 -0.68 -11.48 -4.00
CA LEU A 107 0.24 -10.39 -4.35
C LEU A 107 1.50 -10.90 -5.04
N ILE A 108 2.12 -11.95 -4.50
CA ILE A 108 3.26 -12.60 -5.13
C ILE A 108 2.88 -13.11 -6.51
N SER A 109 1.71 -13.74 -6.68
CA SER A 109 1.27 -14.18 -8.01
C SER A 109 1.09 -13.01 -8.98
N LYS A 110 0.70 -11.81 -8.52
CA LYS A 110 0.68 -10.61 -9.36
C LYS A 110 2.08 -10.09 -9.70
N ILE A 111 3.02 -10.16 -8.76
CA ILE A 111 4.43 -9.77 -8.99
C ILE A 111 5.08 -10.74 -9.96
N VAL A 112 4.87 -12.05 -9.77
CA VAL A 112 5.43 -13.12 -10.61
C VAL A 112 4.86 -13.09 -12.02
N ASN A 113 3.54 -12.91 -12.14
CA ASN A 113 2.92 -13.06 -13.44
C ASN A 113 3.23 -11.92 -14.41
N GLU A 114 3.88 -10.82 -13.98
CA GLU A 114 4.43 -9.65 -14.73
C GLU A 114 3.61 -9.14 -15.94
N ARG A 115 2.42 -9.66 -16.21
CA ARG A 115 1.62 -9.35 -17.38
C ARG A 115 0.55 -8.38 -17.00
N ASP A 116 0.63 -7.23 -17.63
CA ASP A 116 -0.41 -6.25 -17.61
C ASP A 116 -1.48 -6.63 -18.63
N ARG A 117 -2.37 -7.54 -18.22
CA ARG A 117 -3.51 -8.01 -19.05
C ARG A 117 -4.35 -6.88 -19.63
N VAL A 118 -4.42 -5.74 -18.95
CA VAL A 118 -5.15 -4.57 -19.45
C VAL A 118 -4.34 -3.88 -20.54
N ALA A 119 -3.01 -3.74 -20.39
CA ALA A 119 -2.15 -3.25 -21.48
C ALA A 119 -2.26 -4.16 -22.70
N GLU A 120 -2.17 -5.49 -22.52
CA GLU A 120 -2.29 -6.46 -23.61
C GLU A 120 -3.60 -6.34 -24.37
N LEU A 121 -4.72 -6.15 -23.66
CA LEU A 121 -6.02 -5.94 -24.28
C LEU A 121 -6.06 -4.64 -25.09
N LEU A 122 -5.49 -3.55 -24.57
CA LEU A 122 -5.45 -2.25 -25.26
C LEU A 122 -4.47 -2.24 -26.44
N LEU A 123 -3.38 -3.01 -26.39
CA LEU A 123 -2.41 -3.12 -27.48
C LEU A 123 -3.04 -3.71 -28.75
N ILE A 124 -4.05 -4.58 -28.59
CA ILE A 124 -4.82 -5.14 -29.72
C ILE A 124 -5.50 -4.02 -30.51
N ASP A 125 -6.19 -3.10 -29.83
CA ASP A 125 -6.89 -1.99 -30.47
C ASP A 125 -5.92 -0.94 -31.05
N ILE A 126 -4.77 -0.75 -30.39
CA ILE A 126 -3.73 0.20 -30.84
C ILE A 126 -3.09 -0.25 -32.14
N GLU A 127 -2.80 -1.54 -32.33
CA GLU A 127 -2.17 -2.01 -33.57
C GLU A 127 -3.05 -1.73 -34.79
N GLU A 128 -4.36 -1.99 -34.68
CA GLU A 128 -5.32 -1.70 -35.74
C GLU A 128 -5.37 -0.21 -36.06
N SER A 129 -5.34 0.63 -35.03
CA SER A 129 -5.33 2.08 -35.17
C SER A 129 -4.04 2.60 -35.81
N LEU A 130 -2.88 2.04 -35.44
CA LEU A 130 -1.57 2.40 -36.01
C LEU A 130 -1.46 2.06 -37.50
N LYS A 131 -1.99 0.90 -37.92
CA LYS A 131 -1.98 0.48 -39.34
C LYS A 131 -2.80 1.41 -40.23
N ASN A 132 -3.90 1.95 -39.70
CA ASN A 132 -4.84 2.79 -40.45
C ASN A 132 -4.51 4.30 -40.41
N ASP A 133 -3.45 4.71 -39.72
CA ASP A 133 -3.07 6.13 -39.60
C ASP A 133 -2.20 6.60 -40.77
N GLU A 134 -2.82 7.35 -41.67
CA GLU A 134 -2.17 7.94 -42.84
C GLU A 134 -1.12 9.01 -42.49
N ALA A 135 -1.30 9.76 -41.40
CA ALA A 135 -0.34 10.78 -40.97
C ALA A 135 0.93 10.15 -40.41
N LEU A 136 0.79 9.07 -39.63
CA LEU A 136 1.92 8.27 -39.16
C LEU A 136 2.66 7.63 -40.34
N ARG A 137 1.93 6.99 -41.27
CA ARG A 137 2.49 6.38 -42.48
C ARG A 137 3.36 7.37 -43.26
N LYS A 138 2.85 8.57 -43.53
CA LYS A 138 3.60 9.60 -44.27
C LYS A 138 4.90 10.00 -43.58
N LYS A 139 4.89 10.14 -42.25
CA LYS A 139 6.08 10.53 -41.47
C LYS A 139 7.13 9.42 -41.42
N VAL A 140 6.70 8.16 -41.28
CA VAL A 140 7.60 7.00 -41.22
C VAL A 140 8.34 6.79 -42.55
N VAL A 141 7.65 7.00 -43.68
CA VAL A 141 8.22 6.78 -45.03
C VAL A 141 9.15 7.92 -45.50
N THR A 142 8.98 9.15 -44.99
CA THR A 142 9.73 10.33 -45.51
C THR A 142 11.10 10.55 -44.84
N GLN A 143 11.37 9.94 -43.68
CA GLN A 143 12.66 9.92 -42.94
C GLN A 143 13.54 11.19 -42.98
N ASP A 144 13.00 12.35 -42.57
CA ASP A 144 13.83 13.55 -42.30
C ASP A 144 14.34 13.53 -40.85
N GLU A 145 15.59 13.94 -40.57
CA GLU A 145 16.19 13.90 -39.22
C GLU A 145 15.36 14.66 -38.16
N GLY A 146 14.68 15.74 -38.55
CA GLY A 146 13.78 16.51 -37.68
C GLY A 146 12.39 15.86 -37.44
N GLN A 147 12.09 14.73 -38.05
CA GLN A 147 10.79 14.05 -37.96
C GLN A 147 10.76 12.93 -36.89
N LEU A 148 11.90 12.44 -36.40
CA LEU A 148 11.93 11.42 -35.34
C LEU A 148 11.25 11.90 -34.05
N ASP A 149 11.54 13.14 -33.61
CA ASP A 149 10.86 13.75 -32.46
C ASP A 149 9.36 13.92 -32.69
N GLN A 150 8.95 14.17 -33.94
CA GLN A 150 7.55 14.30 -34.30
C GLN A 150 6.84 12.94 -34.28
N ILE A 151 7.50 11.87 -34.73
CA ILE A 151 6.99 10.50 -34.64
C ILE A 151 6.87 10.09 -33.17
N HIS A 152 7.90 10.33 -32.35
CA HIS A 152 7.86 10.06 -30.92
C HIS A 152 6.66 10.74 -30.25
N ASN A 153 6.49 12.05 -30.47
CA ASN A 153 5.41 12.81 -29.88
C ASN A 153 4.02 12.37 -30.37
N LEU A 154 3.91 11.99 -31.65
CA LEU A 154 2.66 11.48 -32.23
C LEU A 154 2.29 10.12 -31.61
N LEU A 155 3.24 9.18 -31.54
CA LEU A 155 3.05 7.86 -30.91
C LEU A 155 2.65 8.01 -29.44
N LYS A 156 3.39 8.84 -28.69
CA LYS A 156 3.15 9.05 -27.26
C LYS A 156 1.82 9.75 -26.97
N LYS A 157 1.42 10.74 -27.78
CA LYS A 157 0.20 11.52 -27.54
C LYS A 157 -1.06 10.78 -27.98
N ASN A 158 -1.03 10.16 -29.17
CA ASN A 158 -2.23 9.61 -29.79
C ASN A 158 -2.48 8.15 -29.44
N TYR A 159 -1.42 7.35 -29.24
CA TYR A 159 -1.54 5.89 -29.06
C TYR A 159 -1.16 5.45 -27.66
N PHE A 160 -0.02 5.93 -27.16
CA PHE A 160 0.55 5.50 -25.88
C PHE A 160 0.33 6.53 -24.77
N SER A 161 -0.83 7.17 -24.76
CA SER A 161 -1.25 8.10 -23.70
C SER A 161 -2.18 7.43 -22.67
N GLY A 162 -2.52 8.13 -21.59
CA GLY A 162 -3.42 7.62 -20.55
C GLY A 162 -2.86 6.38 -19.84
N TYR A 163 -3.43 5.21 -20.10
CA TYR A 163 -3.04 3.95 -19.45
C TYR A 163 -1.56 3.59 -19.67
N PHE A 164 -1.02 3.90 -20.85
CA PHE A 164 0.38 3.60 -21.21
C PHE A 164 1.40 4.59 -20.64
N SER A 165 0.98 5.63 -19.92
CA SER A 165 1.88 6.59 -19.27
C SER A 165 2.86 5.97 -18.25
N LYS A 166 2.54 4.76 -17.76
CA LYS A 166 3.41 3.95 -16.89
C LYS A 166 4.46 3.13 -17.63
N TYR A 167 4.49 3.19 -18.96
CA TYR A 167 5.52 2.60 -19.80
C TYR A 167 6.42 3.71 -20.37
N GLU A 168 7.67 3.36 -20.59
CA GLU A 168 8.63 4.10 -21.39
C GLU A 168 8.55 3.55 -22.81
N LEU A 169 8.20 4.42 -23.76
CA LEU A 169 8.09 4.06 -25.17
C LEU A 169 9.42 4.41 -25.85
N ASP A 170 10.02 3.41 -26.47
CA ASP A 170 11.10 3.58 -27.44
C ASP A 170 10.65 3.05 -28.80
N PHE A 171 11.22 3.58 -29.88
CA PHE A 171 10.89 3.11 -31.23
C PHE A 171 12.06 3.25 -32.19
N VAL A 172 12.09 2.37 -33.19
CA VAL A 172 13.07 2.41 -34.27
C VAL A 172 12.34 2.17 -35.59
N VAL A 173 12.60 3.04 -36.57
CA VAL A 173 12.13 2.85 -37.94
C VAL A 173 13.22 2.13 -38.72
N CYS A 174 12.89 0.95 -39.23
CA CYS A 174 13.79 0.12 -40.02
C CYS A 174 13.36 0.16 -41.49
N CYS A 175 14.31 0.42 -42.38
CA CYS A 175 14.12 0.16 -43.81
C CYS A 175 14.85 -1.13 -44.18
N ASN A 176 14.20 -2.00 -44.96
CA ASN A 176 14.88 -3.11 -45.66
C ASN A 176 15.48 -2.61 -46.99
N CYS A 177 16.21 -1.50 -46.92
CA CYS A 177 16.86 -0.86 -48.06
C CYS A 177 18.22 -1.54 -48.33
N GLU A 178 18.50 -1.94 -49.57
CA GLU A 178 19.76 -2.62 -49.93
C GLU A 178 21.00 -1.71 -49.84
N ASP A 179 20.85 -0.39 -49.76
CA ASP A 179 21.95 0.59 -49.76
C ASP A 179 21.74 1.68 -48.69
N TYR A 180 21.95 1.35 -47.41
CA TYR A 180 22.06 2.36 -46.35
C TYR A 180 23.43 2.30 -45.69
N GLU A 181 24.44 2.75 -46.43
CA GLU A 181 25.78 3.04 -45.91
C GLU A 181 25.85 4.48 -45.37
N GLU A 182 25.25 4.75 -44.22
CA GLU A 182 25.76 5.83 -43.37
C GLU A 182 25.49 5.50 -41.89
N ASN A 183 26.59 5.35 -41.14
CA ASN A 183 26.69 5.00 -39.72
C ASN A 183 26.40 3.53 -39.32
N LYS A 184 27.24 2.59 -39.77
CA LYS A 184 27.78 1.35 -39.11
C LYS A 184 27.06 0.66 -37.90
N LYS A 185 25.76 0.83 -37.67
CA LYS A 185 25.00 0.20 -36.56
C LYS A 185 23.63 -0.35 -36.94
N LEU A 186 23.13 -0.13 -38.16
CA LEU A 186 21.84 -0.67 -38.64
C LEU A 186 21.99 -1.88 -39.58
N GLN A 187 23.04 -2.68 -39.42
CA GLN A 187 23.12 -3.94 -40.16
C GLN A 187 22.11 -4.93 -39.57
N ASN A 188 20.93 -4.94 -40.20
CA ASN A 188 19.82 -5.87 -40.05
C ASN A 188 18.98 -5.72 -38.77
N CYS A 189 18.37 -4.54 -38.55
CA CYS A 189 17.45 -4.31 -37.44
C CYS A 189 16.28 -5.31 -37.39
N ALA A 190 15.80 -5.78 -38.54
CA ALA A 190 14.80 -6.83 -38.61
C ALA A 190 15.28 -8.13 -37.93
N ASN A 191 16.54 -8.51 -38.12
CA ASN A 191 17.13 -9.65 -37.43
C ASN A 191 17.32 -9.37 -35.93
N TYR A 192 17.71 -8.16 -35.54
CA TYR A 192 17.90 -7.81 -34.13
C TYR A 192 16.59 -7.97 -33.33
N TYR A 193 15.51 -7.33 -33.79
CA TYR A 193 14.21 -7.44 -33.12
C TYR A 193 13.55 -8.80 -33.34
N GLY A 194 13.77 -9.44 -34.49
CA GLY A 194 13.35 -10.82 -34.75
C GLY A 194 13.93 -11.80 -33.74
N ASN A 195 15.25 -11.77 -33.51
CA ASN A 195 15.91 -12.61 -32.52
C ASN A 195 15.38 -12.38 -31.09
N ILE A 196 15.10 -11.14 -30.71
CA ILE A 196 14.51 -10.82 -29.40
C ILE A 196 13.12 -11.43 -29.26
N ILE A 197 12.29 -11.32 -30.30
CA ILE A 197 10.94 -11.90 -30.31
C ILE A 197 11.00 -13.43 -30.30
N ASP A 198 11.93 -14.04 -31.04
CA ASP A 198 12.08 -15.50 -31.08
C ASP A 198 12.60 -16.08 -29.76
N GLU A 199 13.50 -15.37 -29.08
CA GLU A 199 14.10 -15.82 -27.83
C GLU A 199 13.20 -15.58 -26.61
N TYR A 200 12.49 -14.45 -26.56
CA TYR A 200 11.75 -14.00 -25.37
C TYR A 200 10.26 -13.74 -25.59
N GLY A 201 9.78 -13.72 -26.83
CA GLY A 201 8.44 -13.24 -27.18
C GLY A 201 7.34 -14.27 -26.96
N ASP A 202 6.27 -13.86 -26.26
CA ASP A 202 4.98 -14.53 -26.27
C ASP A 202 3.94 -13.62 -26.94
N LYS A 203 3.24 -14.16 -27.95
CA LYS A 203 2.40 -13.38 -28.86
C LYS A 203 1.08 -12.97 -28.20
N ILE A 204 0.69 -11.71 -28.37
CA ILE A 204 -0.56 -11.17 -27.80
C ILE A 204 -1.70 -11.33 -28.80
N GLY A 205 -2.52 -12.37 -28.63
CA GLY A 205 -3.69 -12.60 -29.49
C GLY A 205 -3.31 -12.71 -30.97
N ASN A 206 -4.05 -12.03 -31.85
CA ASN A 206 -3.77 -11.99 -33.29
C ASN A 206 -3.11 -10.66 -33.72
N THR A 207 -2.15 -10.19 -32.93
CA THR A 207 -1.42 -8.93 -33.16
C THR A 207 0.05 -9.19 -33.53
N ASN A 208 0.75 -8.15 -33.97
CA ASN A 208 2.22 -8.14 -34.03
C ASN A 208 2.87 -7.53 -32.78
N PHE A 209 2.17 -7.60 -31.64
CA PHE A 209 2.74 -7.30 -30.33
C PHE A 209 3.05 -8.59 -29.55
N TYR A 210 4.16 -8.56 -28.83
CA TYR A 210 4.69 -9.66 -28.04
C TYR A 210 4.99 -9.17 -26.63
N TYR A 211 4.60 -9.95 -25.63
CA TYR A 211 5.15 -9.81 -24.28
C TYR A 211 6.55 -10.42 -24.28
N LEU A 212 7.55 -9.69 -23.78
CA LEU A 212 8.91 -10.19 -23.67
C LEU A 212 9.16 -10.77 -22.27
N ASP A 213 9.31 -12.10 -22.19
CA ASP A 213 9.74 -12.80 -20.98
C ASP A 213 11.26 -12.83 -20.85
N ASN A 214 11.90 -11.66 -20.96
CA ASN A 214 13.35 -11.52 -20.84
C ASN A 214 13.83 -11.47 -19.38
N HIS A 215 12.91 -11.65 -18.42
CA HIS A 215 13.15 -11.68 -16.99
C HIS A 215 13.89 -10.43 -16.44
N ASN A 216 13.94 -9.32 -17.18
CA ASN A 216 14.68 -8.10 -16.82
C ASN A 216 14.09 -7.36 -15.59
N GLY A 217 13.02 -7.89 -14.99
CA GLY A 217 12.32 -7.32 -13.84
C GLY A 217 11.37 -6.17 -14.19
N ARG A 218 11.11 -5.96 -15.49
CA ARG A 218 10.14 -5.01 -16.04
C ARG A 218 9.14 -5.76 -16.90
N VAL A 219 7.91 -5.27 -16.91
CA VAL A 219 6.90 -5.69 -17.90
C VAL A 219 7.29 -5.05 -19.22
N SER A 220 7.71 -5.86 -20.19
CA SER A 220 8.26 -5.37 -21.45
C SER A 220 7.43 -5.89 -22.61
N TYR A 221 7.02 -5.01 -23.53
CA TYR A 221 6.28 -5.37 -24.74
C TYR A 221 7.04 -4.91 -25.98
N GLN A 222 7.07 -5.76 -27.00
CA GLN A 222 7.65 -5.44 -28.31
C GLN A 222 6.58 -5.51 -29.38
N GLY A 223 6.40 -4.41 -30.11
CA GLY A 223 5.50 -4.34 -31.26
C GLY A 223 6.24 -4.08 -32.56
N SER A 224 5.63 -4.50 -33.67
CA SER A 224 6.07 -4.12 -35.01
C SER A 224 4.89 -3.80 -35.92
N VAL A 225 4.96 -2.69 -36.65
CA VAL A 225 3.97 -2.32 -37.67
C VAL A 225 4.69 -2.07 -38.99
N ASN A 226 4.19 -2.70 -40.06
CA ASN A 226 4.73 -2.55 -41.41
C ASN A 226 3.96 -1.48 -42.17
N PHE A 227 4.68 -0.61 -42.85
CA PHE A 227 4.17 0.41 -43.76
C PHE A 227 4.74 0.15 -45.15
N GLU A 228 3.87 0.02 -46.14
CA GLU A 228 4.27 -0.11 -47.54
C GLU A 228 4.29 1.26 -48.21
N ASN A 229 5.38 1.56 -48.93
CA ASN A 229 5.41 2.66 -49.88
C ASN A 229 4.89 2.16 -51.25
N ASN A 230 4.28 3.05 -52.04
CA ASN A 230 3.75 2.75 -53.38
C ASN A 230 4.82 2.21 -54.36
N GLU A 231 6.11 2.28 -54.00
CA GLU A 231 7.26 1.80 -54.78
C GLU A 231 7.93 0.53 -54.21
N SER A 232 7.18 -0.33 -53.51
CA SER A 232 7.58 -1.69 -53.09
C SER A 232 8.63 -1.82 -51.97
N GLN A 233 9.05 -0.74 -51.32
CA GLN A 233 9.96 -0.81 -50.17
C GLN A 233 9.16 -0.84 -48.84
N PRO A 234 9.28 -1.90 -48.02
CA PRO A 234 8.62 -1.97 -46.73
C PRO A 234 9.45 -1.26 -45.64
N PHE A 235 8.81 -0.34 -44.92
CA PHE A 235 9.32 0.23 -43.69
C PHE A 235 8.66 -0.46 -42.51
N THR A 236 9.45 -0.89 -41.52
CA THR A 236 8.93 -1.50 -40.30
C THR A 236 9.22 -0.58 -39.11
N LEU A 237 8.17 -0.17 -38.41
CA LEU A 237 8.26 0.53 -37.13
C LEU A 237 8.27 -0.50 -36.00
N TYR A 238 9.41 -0.66 -35.35
CA TYR A 238 9.53 -1.42 -34.11
C TYR A 238 9.30 -0.49 -32.92
N MET A 239 8.54 -0.95 -31.94
CA MET A 239 8.23 -0.21 -30.71
C MET A 239 8.53 -1.09 -29.49
N SER A 240 9.29 -0.57 -28.54
CA SER A 240 9.48 -1.18 -27.22
C SER A 240 8.69 -0.40 -26.17
N LEU A 241 7.96 -1.10 -25.33
CA LEU A 241 7.27 -0.55 -24.17
C LEU A 241 7.78 -1.23 -22.91
N ASP A 242 8.65 -0.56 -22.18
CA ASP A 242 9.19 -1.05 -20.93
C ASP A 242 8.45 -0.40 -19.76
N SER A 243 7.91 -1.19 -18.83
CA SER A 243 7.27 -0.61 -17.65
C SER A 243 8.29 0.23 -16.89
N LYS A 244 7.92 1.46 -16.55
CA LYS A 244 8.74 2.30 -15.68
C LYS A 244 8.97 1.54 -14.38
N LEU A 245 10.22 1.53 -13.92
CA LEU A 245 10.50 1.04 -12.58
C LEU A 245 9.55 1.77 -11.63
N LEU A 246 8.83 1.01 -10.81
CA LEU A 246 7.94 1.53 -9.76
C LEU A 246 8.78 2.22 -8.67
N THR A 247 9.53 3.28 -9.03
CA THR A 247 9.75 4.37 -8.11
C THR A 247 8.38 4.97 -7.90
N GLN A 248 7.74 4.66 -6.78
CA GLN A 248 6.57 5.39 -6.34
C GLN A 248 6.91 6.88 -6.46
N GLU A 249 6.30 7.57 -7.41
CA GLU A 249 6.37 9.03 -7.48
C GLU A 249 5.62 9.53 -6.25
N ILE A 250 6.33 9.70 -5.13
CA ILE A 250 5.79 10.26 -3.89
C ILE A 250 5.51 11.75 -4.18
N GLY A 251 4.29 12.22 -3.94
CA GLY A 251 3.90 13.63 -4.15
C GLY A 251 2.40 13.85 -4.36
N TYR A 252 2.02 14.71 -5.32
CA TYR A 252 0.62 14.97 -5.74
C TYR A 252 -0.09 13.97 -6.70
N PRO A 253 0.27 12.67 -6.89
CA PRO A 253 -0.49 11.78 -7.79
C PRO A 253 -1.98 11.73 -7.50
N ASP A 254 -2.39 11.82 -6.24
CA ASP A 254 -3.80 11.69 -5.83
C ASP A 254 -4.72 12.79 -6.38
N LEU A 255 -4.18 13.99 -6.65
CA LEU A 255 -4.96 15.11 -7.22
C LEU A 255 -5.06 15.03 -8.75
N LEU A 256 -4.10 14.38 -9.41
CA LEU A 256 -4.03 14.29 -10.89
C LEU A 256 -4.82 13.11 -11.47
N ILE A 257 -5.21 12.15 -10.61
CA ILE A 257 -6.02 10.98 -10.98
C ILE A 257 -7.49 11.38 -10.90
N GLU A 258 -8.04 11.87 -12.01
CA GLU A 258 -9.50 11.92 -12.16
C GLU A 258 -10.04 10.48 -12.19
N GLY A 259 -10.79 10.11 -11.16
CA GLY A 259 -11.51 8.84 -11.12
C GLY A 259 -11.46 8.17 -9.77
N LYS A 260 -12.63 7.73 -9.29
CA LYS A 260 -12.88 7.06 -8.00
C LYS A 260 -12.11 5.73 -7.84
N ILE A 261 -10.80 5.77 -7.72
CA ILE A 261 -9.98 4.61 -7.33
C ILE A 261 -9.08 5.02 -6.16
N ASN A 262 -9.69 5.40 -5.04
CA ASN A 262 -9.06 5.35 -3.71
C ASN A 262 -8.85 3.89 -3.26
N LYS A 263 -8.27 3.03 -4.12
CA LYS A 263 -7.75 1.74 -3.67
C LYS A 263 -6.29 1.98 -3.33
N LYS A 264 -6.02 2.21 -2.04
CA LYS A 264 -4.68 2.13 -1.46
C LYS A 264 -3.94 0.97 -2.12
N ASN A 265 -2.81 1.24 -2.77
CA ASN A 265 -2.05 0.22 -3.48
C ASN A 265 -1.83 -0.97 -2.52
N PRO A 266 -2.31 -2.19 -2.84
CA PRO A 266 -2.29 -3.29 -1.88
C PRO A 266 -0.86 -3.77 -1.54
N LEU A 267 0.14 -3.35 -2.31
CA LEU A 267 1.56 -3.52 -2.00
C LEU A 267 2.12 -2.48 -1.02
N SER A 268 1.43 -1.37 -0.74
CA SER A 268 1.96 -0.31 0.15
C SER A 268 2.22 -0.76 1.59
N ASP A 269 1.55 -1.81 2.05
CA ASP A 269 1.77 -2.40 3.38
C ASP A 269 2.94 -3.41 3.40
N TYR A 270 3.58 -3.65 2.26
CA TYR A 270 4.62 -4.67 2.07
C TYR A 270 5.85 -4.08 1.40
N SER A 271 7.01 -4.66 1.70
CA SER A 271 8.20 -4.50 0.85
C SER A 271 8.35 -5.75 0.00
N TYR A 272 8.87 -5.67 -1.22
CA TYR A 272 9.11 -6.86 -2.05
C TYR A 272 10.48 -6.83 -2.71
N ALA A 273 10.98 -8.02 -3.05
CA ALA A 273 12.17 -8.21 -3.85
C ALA A 273 12.00 -9.37 -4.83
N LYS A 274 12.62 -9.24 -6.00
CA LYS A 274 12.77 -10.30 -6.99
C LYS A 274 14.25 -10.64 -7.11
N TYR A 275 14.55 -11.92 -6.98
CA TYR A 275 15.88 -12.46 -7.20
C TYR A 275 15.87 -13.35 -8.44
N GLN A 276 16.97 -13.33 -9.18
CA GLN A 276 17.19 -14.21 -10.33
C GLN A 276 18.62 -14.71 -10.30
N ASN A 277 18.82 -16.00 -10.54
CA ASN A 277 20.15 -16.64 -10.48
C ASN A 277 20.91 -16.32 -9.18
N GLY A 278 20.19 -16.14 -8.07
CA GLY A 278 20.77 -15.83 -6.76
C GLY A 278 21.02 -14.34 -6.47
N ASN A 279 20.82 -13.43 -7.43
CA ASN A 279 21.09 -12.00 -7.30
C ASN A 279 19.81 -11.17 -7.28
N LEU A 280 19.82 -10.07 -6.53
CA LEU A 280 18.71 -9.12 -6.45
C LEU A 280 18.56 -8.33 -7.77
N ILE A 281 17.40 -8.44 -8.41
CA ILE A 281 17.07 -7.72 -9.66
C ILE A 281 16.26 -6.46 -9.37
N THR A 282 15.22 -6.58 -8.56
CA THR A 282 14.37 -5.44 -8.20
C THR A 282 13.93 -5.50 -6.76
N ARG A 283 13.72 -4.32 -6.15
CA ARG A 283 13.21 -4.16 -4.79
C ARG A 283 12.27 -2.96 -4.71
N SER A 284 11.32 -3.03 -3.78
CA SER A 284 10.45 -1.90 -3.44
C SER A 284 10.05 -1.96 -1.97
N GLY A 285 9.73 -0.80 -1.39
CA GLY A 285 9.41 -0.64 0.02
C GLY A 285 10.62 -0.33 0.90
N SER A 286 10.42 -0.40 2.21
CA SER A 286 11.38 0.03 3.22
C SER A 286 12.33 -1.06 3.72
N PHE A 287 12.04 -2.33 3.45
CA PHE A 287 12.90 -3.43 3.91
C PHE A 287 14.21 -3.51 3.09
N PRO A 288 15.39 -3.53 3.74
CA PRO A 288 16.67 -3.64 3.06
C PRO A 288 16.95 -5.11 2.70
N TYR A 289 16.65 -5.47 1.45
CA TYR A 289 16.97 -6.78 0.92
C TYR A 289 18.46 -6.93 0.62
N ASP A 290 19.03 -8.07 1.01
CA ASP A 290 20.40 -8.44 0.65
C ASP A 290 20.55 -8.56 -0.88
N LEU A 291 21.76 -8.33 -1.39
CA LEU A 291 22.05 -8.48 -2.82
C LEU A 291 21.96 -9.94 -3.29
N ASN A 292 22.05 -10.90 -2.35
CA ASN A 292 21.95 -12.31 -2.63
C ASN A 292 20.72 -12.93 -1.94
N ASP A 293 20.26 -14.03 -2.50
CA ASP A 293 19.02 -14.68 -2.11
C ASP A 293 19.15 -15.70 -0.96
N LYS A 294 20.35 -15.89 -0.40
CA LYS A 294 20.69 -17.04 0.46
C LYS A 294 19.81 -17.13 1.71
N MET A 295 19.48 -15.98 2.30
CA MET A 295 18.60 -15.89 3.47
C MET A 295 17.20 -16.45 3.19
N PHE A 296 16.76 -16.40 1.93
CA PHE A 296 15.41 -16.74 1.51
C PHE A 296 15.34 -18.09 0.78
N ARG A 297 16.39 -18.90 0.77
CA ARG A 297 16.36 -20.22 0.14
C ARG A 297 15.39 -21.15 0.84
N GLN A 298 14.46 -21.72 0.08
CA GLN A 298 13.49 -22.69 0.57
C GLN A 298 13.44 -23.89 -0.39
N ASP A 299 13.29 -25.08 0.18
CA ASP A 299 13.30 -26.34 -0.59
C ASP A 299 11.94 -26.66 -1.24
N THR A 300 10.96 -25.76 -1.13
CA THR A 300 9.58 -25.97 -1.58
C THR A 300 9.16 -24.96 -2.63
N SER A 301 8.49 -25.43 -3.69
CA SER A 301 7.85 -24.57 -4.71
C SER A 301 6.56 -23.89 -4.21
N GLU A 302 6.01 -24.34 -3.08
CA GLU A 302 4.88 -23.71 -2.41
C GLU A 302 5.29 -22.43 -1.66
N LEU A 303 4.29 -21.60 -1.32
CA LEU A 303 4.52 -20.40 -0.53
C LEU A 303 5.05 -20.77 0.86
N SER A 304 6.26 -20.33 1.15
CA SER A 304 6.92 -20.55 2.44
C SER A 304 6.96 -19.25 3.25
N ILE A 305 6.87 -19.38 4.58
CA ILE A 305 6.86 -18.24 5.50
C ILE A 305 8.10 -18.34 6.38
N LEU A 306 9.09 -17.49 6.11
CA LEU A 306 10.30 -17.36 6.93
C LEU A 306 10.10 -16.24 7.96
N LYS A 307 10.43 -16.52 9.22
CA LYS A 307 10.22 -15.58 10.34
C LYS A 307 11.55 -15.11 10.87
N THR A 308 11.75 -13.80 10.88
CA THR A 308 12.84 -13.13 11.58
C THR A 308 12.30 -12.49 12.87
N PRO A 309 13.16 -11.89 13.73
CA PRO A 309 12.71 -11.25 14.96
C PRO A 309 11.65 -10.17 14.73
N ASP A 310 11.85 -9.32 13.72
CA ASP A 310 11.01 -8.15 13.45
C ASP A 310 10.11 -8.29 12.20
N TYR A 311 10.37 -9.27 11.32
CA TYR A 311 9.68 -9.40 10.04
C TYR A 311 9.19 -10.82 9.76
N GLU A 312 8.16 -10.90 8.92
CA GLU A 312 7.72 -12.14 8.27
C GLU A 312 7.94 -11.99 6.76
N HIS A 313 8.58 -12.99 6.17
CA HIS A 313 8.93 -13.06 4.75
C HIS A 313 8.14 -14.18 4.10
N PHE A 314 7.29 -13.82 3.14
CA PHE A 314 6.57 -14.74 2.29
C PHE A 314 7.41 -14.98 1.04
N VAL A 315 7.91 -16.19 0.87
CA VAL A 315 8.84 -16.56 -0.20
C VAL A 315 8.14 -17.52 -1.15
N LYS A 316 8.28 -17.26 -2.45
CA LYS A 316 7.88 -18.18 -3.51
C LYS A 316 9.06 -18.41 -4.45
N GLU A 317 9.45 -19.67 -4.56
CA GLU A 317 10.47 -20.13 -5.51
C GLU A 317 9.89 -20.16 -6.93
N LEU A 318 10.72 -19.80 -7.90
CA LEU A 318 10.45 -19.83 -9.35
C LEU A 318 11.57 -20.66 -10.02
N ASN A 319 11.38 -21.04 -11.28
CA ASN A 319 12.36 -21.88 -11.99
C ASN A 319 13.78 -21.27 -12.03
N ASN A 320 13.88 -19.96 -12.28
CA ASN A 320 15.17 -19.25 -12.41
C ASN A 320 15.39 -18.16 -11.34
N GLY A 321 14.61 -18.16 -10.27
CA GLY A 321 14.63 -17.08 -9.29
C GLY A 321 13.65 -17.25 -8.14
N ARG A 322 13.41 -16.17 -7.39
CA ARG A 322 12.39 -16.14 -6.34
C ARG A 322 11.82 -14.76 -6.12
N VAL A 323 10.60 -14.71 -5.59
CA VAL A 323 9.96 -13.48 -5.15
C VAL A 323 9.74 -13.54 -3.65
N VAL A 324 10.17 -12.48 -2.97
CA VAL A 324 10.05 -12.32 -1.52
C VAL A 324 9.18 -11.12 -1.23
N LEU A 325 8.15 -11.31 -0.40
CA LEU A 325 7.30 -10.26 0.13
C LEU A 325 7.50 -10.18 1.65
N THR A 326 7.86 -9.02 2.16
CA THR A 326 8.20 -8.81 3.58
C THR A 326 7.21 -7.86 4.24
N LYS A 327 6.77 -8.22 5.45
CA LYS A 327 5.91 -7.41 6.31
C LYS A 327 6.49 -7.38 7.73
N GLY A 328 6.25 -6.28 8.45
CA GLY A 328 6.52 -6.21 9.89
C GLY A 328 5.71 -7.25 10.66
N ARG A 329 6.38 -7.96 11.57
CA ARG A 329 5.78 -9.04 12.37
C ARG A 329 5.00 -8.46 13.56
N VAL A 330 3.86 -9.09 13.86
CA VAL A 330 3.14 -8.84 15.12
C VAL A 330 3.96 -9.40 16.29
N LYS A 331 4.40 -8.51 17.19
CA LYS A 331 5.20 -8.87 18.36
C LYS A 331 4.29 -9.39 19.49
N THR A 332 4.88 -10.11 20.43
CA THR A 332 4.16 -10.56 21.64
C THR A 332 3.57 -9.40 22.44
N PHE A 333 4.24 -8.25 22.46
CA PHE A 333 3.73 -7.04 23.09
C PHE A 333 2.48 -6.49 22.41
N ASP A 334 2.38 -6.59 21.08
CA ASP A 334 1.17 -6.18 20.34
C ASP A 334 -0.04 -7.04 20.73
N LEU A 335 0.19 -8.32 21.02
CA LEU A 335 -0.86 -9.21 21.55
C LEU A 335 -1.31 -8.78 22.94
N VAL A 336 -0.41 -8.28 23.80
CA VAL A 336 -0.78 -7.74 25.12
C VAL A 336 -1.64 -6.49 24.96
N ILE A 337 -1.29 -5.58 24.04
CA ILE A 337 -2.10 -4.40 23.75
C ILE A 337 -3.50 -4.79 23.25
N ALA A 338 -3.58 -5.73 22.30
CA ALA A 338 -4.85 -6.22 21.79
C ALA A 338 -5.70 -6.88 22.88
N PHE A 339 -5.09 -7.71 23.73
CA PHE A 339 -5.72 -8.27 24.92
C PHE A 339 -6.27 -7.19 25.85
N SER A 340 -5.50 -6.14 26.14
CA SER A 340 -5.93 -5.05 27.00
C SER A 340 -7.17 -4.33 26.45
N TYR A 341 -7.23 -4.08 25.14
CA TYR A 341 -8.41 -3.47 24.52
C TYR A 341 -9.65 -4.37 24.61
N VAL A 342 -9.50 -5.66 24.31
CA VAL A 342 -10.60 -6.63 24.41
C VAL A 342 -11.07 -6.77 25.86
N PHE A 343 -10.14 -6.83 26.81
CA PHE A 343 -10.40 -6.92 28.25
C PHE A 343 -11.15 -5.68 28.75
N VAL A 344 -10.66 -4.48 28.46
CA VAL A 344 -11.29 -3.21 28.89
C VAL A 344 -12.69 -3.08 28.28
N PHE A 345 -12.84 -3.39 26.99
CA PHE A 345 -14.13 -3.37 26.30
C PHE A 345 -15.18 -4.25 27.00
N PHE A 346 -14.81 -5.48 27.36
CA PHE A 346 -15.73 -6.37 28.07
C PHE A 346 -16.01 -5.95 29.51
N ASN A 347 -15.04 -5.36 30.21
CA ASN A 347 -15.26 -4.80 31.54
C ASN A 347 -16.22 -3.61 31.51
N ILE A 348 -16.07 -2.69 30.55
CA ILE A 348 -16.99 -1.57 30.36
C ILE A 348 -18.40 -2.09 30.10
N LEU A 349 -18.56 -3.08 29.22
CA LEU A 349 -19.86 -3.68 28.95
C LEU A 349 -20.47 -4.33 30.19
N LEU A 350 -19.67 -5.02 31.01
CA LEU A 350 -20.14 -5.56 32.28
C LEU A 350 -20.65 -4.44 33.19
N ILE A 351 -19.87 -3.37 33.37
CA ILE A 351 -20.27 -2.22 34.21
C ILE A 351 -21.59 -1.61 33.71
N ILE A 352 -21.73 -1.37 32.40
CA ILE A 352 -22.96 -0.83 31.80
C ILE A 352 -24.14 -1.72 32.12
N THR A 353 -24.00 -3.03 31.95
CA THR A 353 -25.11 -3.98 32.15
C THR A 353 -25.50 -4.14 33.62
N PHE A 354 -24.53 -4.11 34.53
CA PHE A 354 -24.80 -4.11 35.96
C PHE A 354 -25.49 -2.82 36.39
N SER A 355 -25.05 -1.68 35.86
CA SER A 355 -25.66 -0.38 36.08
C SER A 355 -27.12 -0.40 35.63
N LEU A 356 -27.41 -0.72 34.36
CA LEU A 356 -28.78 -0.75 33.80
C LEU A 356 -29.75 -1.65 34.58
N ASN A 357 -29.30 -2.78 35.12
CA ASN A 357 -30.15 -3.70 35.89
C ASN A 357 -30.43 -3.24 37.33
N ASN A 358 -29.54 -2.45 37.94
CA ASN A 358 -29.58 -2.10 39.35
C ASN A 358 -29.51 -0.59 39.63
N LEU A 359 -29.85 0.27 38.64
CA LEU A 359 -29.83 1.73 38.76
C LEU A 359 -30.46 2.22 40.08
N ASN A 360 -31.68 1.81 40.41
CA ASN A 360 -32.33 2.25 41.66
C ASN A 360 -31.65 1.77 42.96
N LEU A 361 -30.86 0.70 42.92
CA LEU A 361 -30.16 0.14 44.08
C LEU A 361 -28.76 0.75 44.26
N VAL A 362 -28.03 0.95 43.16
CA VAL A 362 -26.71 1.59 43.16
C VAL A 362 -26.78 3.04 43.63
N TRP A 363 -27.76 3.80 43.14
CA TRP A 363 -27.98 5.19 43.56
C TRP A 363 -28.41 5.31 45.03
N ARG A 364 -29.10 4.30 45.56
CA ARG A 364 -29.65 4.28 46.93
C ARG A 364 -28.67 3.73 47.97
N GLN A 365 -27.69 2.92 47.55
CA GLN A 365 -26.59 2.39 48.37
C GLN A 365 -25.27 3.16 48.17
N ALA A 366 -25.28 4.26 47.41
CA ALA A 366 -24.15 5.17 47.25
C ALA A 366 -23.86 5.99 48.54
N SER A 367 -23.98 5.38 49.73
CA SER A 367 -23.47 5.96 50.96
C SER A 367 -21.95 5.78 50.97
N LEU A 368 -21.21 6.89 50.98
CA LEU A 368 -19.76 6.90 51.09
C LEU A 368 -19.33 6.48 52.49
N ASN A 369 -19.28 5.17 52.77
CA ASN A 369 -18.65 4.65 53.97
C ASN A 369 -17.16 5.06 54.00
N PHE A 370 -16.57 5.25 55.19
CA PHE A 370 -15.20 5.78 55.34
C PHE A 370 -14.16 4.98 54.54
N GLU A 371 -14.32 3.65 54.49
CA GLU A 371 -13.50 2.73 53.69
C GLU A 371 -13.59 3.00 52.17
N ASN A 372 -14.81 3.15 51.64
CA ASN A 372 -15.03 3.46 50.22
C ASN A 372 -14.52 4.86 49.87
N LYS A 373 -14.60 5.83 50.79
CA LYS A 373 -14.06 7.18 50.60
C LYS A 373 -12.54 7.16 50.49
N LEU A 374 -11.88 6.35 51.32
CA LEU A 374 -10.43 6.19 51.30
C LEU A 374 -9.95 5.48 50.03
N LEU A 375 -10.64 4.42 49.60
CA LEU A 375 -10.34 3.71 48.36
C LEU A 375 -10.57 4.60 47.12
N LEU A 376 -11.66 5.38 47.09
CA LEU A 376 -11.93 6.33 46.01
C LEU A 376 -10.86 7.43 45.95
N ALA A 377 -10.41 7.94 47.11
CA ALA A 377 -9.35 8.94 47.17
C ALA A 377 -8.01 8.40 46.64
N MET A 378 -7.64 7.18 47.03
CA MET A 378 -6.43 6.52 46.49
C MET A 378 -6.52 6.30 44.98
N LEU A 379 -7.67 5.84 44.48
CA LEU A 379 -7.90 5.65 43.05
C LEU A 379 -7.86 6.98 42.29
N PHE A 380 -8.44 8.05 42.85
CA PHE A 380 -8.40 9.38 42.27
C PHE A 380 -6.96 9.90 42.14
N VAL A 381 -6.16 9.81 43.21
CA VAL A 381 -4.74 10.23 43.18
C VAL A 381 -3.96 9.43 42.14
N LEU A 382 -4.17 8.11 42.09
CA LEU A 382 -3.52 7.24 41.11
C LEU A 382 -3.90 7.63 39.67
N VAL A 383 -5.19 7.79 39.38
CA VAL A 383 -5.67 8.21 38.05
C VAL A 383 -5.14 9.60 37.68
N LEU A 384 -5.15 10.54 38.62
CA LEU A 384 -4.62 11.89 38.40
C LEU A 384 -3.13 11.86 38.09
N SER A 385 -2.35 11.04 38.81
CA SER A 385 -0.90 10.90 38.56
C SER A 385 -0.62 10.33 37.16
N PHE A 386 -1.34 9.28 36.76
CA PHE A 386 -1.22 8.71 35.41
C PHE A 386 -1.66 9.71 34.33
N ALA A 387 -2.73 10.48 34.58
CA ALA A 387 -3.19 11.51 33.66
C ALA A 387 -2.14 12.60 33.45
N MET A 388 -1.51 13.09 34.53
CA MET A 388 -0.43 14.08 34.45
C MET A 388 0.79 13.55 33.70
N VAL A 389 1.24 12.33 34.01
CA VAL A 389 2.39 11.71 33.32
C VAL A 389 2.09 11.51 31.84
N THR A 390 0.89 11.02 31.51
CA THR A 390 0.46 10.79 30.13
C THR A 390 0.39 12.11 29.36
N ALA A 391 -0.25 13.14 29.93
CA ALA A 391 -0.35 14.46 29.31
C ALA A 391 1.03 15.10 29.10
N GLY A 392 1.91 15.04 30.10
CA GLY A 392 3.28 15.53 30.00
C GLY A 392 4.09 14.79 28.92
N THR A 393 3.94 13.47 28.82
CA THR A 393 4.61 12.66 27.80
C THR A 393 4.11 12.98 26.40
N ILE A 394 2.78 13.11 26.22
CA ILE A 394 2.20 13.51 24.92
C ILE A 394 2.69 14.89 24.51
N TYR A 395 2.68 15.86 25.43
CA TYR A 395 3.16 17.21 25.18
C TYR A 395 4.65 17.21 24.77
N TYR A 396 5.50 16.54 25.56
CA TYR A 396 6.93 16.45 25.28
C TYR A 396 7.20 15.78 23.93
N ASN A 397 6.58 14.63 23.66
CA ASN A 397 6.75 13.91 22.40
C ASN A 397 6.25 14.71 21.20
N SER A 398 5.13 15.43 21.34
CA SER A 398 4.62 16.29 20.27
C SER A 398 5.58 17.45 19.99
N SER A 399 6.11 18.09 21.04
CA SER A 399 7.09 19.16 20.87
C SER A 399 8.39 18.67 20.23
N GLN A 400 8.90 17.53 20.67
CA GLN A 400 10.09 16.90 20.08
C GLN A 400 9.86 16.48 18.63
N PHE A 401 8.67 15.97 18.31
CA PHE A 401 8.30 15.62 16.95
C PHE A 401 8.28 16.85 16.04
N GLU A 402 7.64 17.94 16.47
CA GLU A 402 7.59 19.20 15.71
C GLU A 402 8.99 19.77 15.49
N GLN A 403 9.85 19.80 16.52
CA GLN A 403 11.23 20.27 16.38
C GLN A 403 12.00 19.43 15.36
N LYS A 404 11.97 18.09 15.51
CA LYS A 404 12.66 17.19 14.59
C LYS A 404 12.11 17.28 13.17
N HIS A 405 10.80 17.46 13.02
CA HIS A 405 10.15 17.63 11.72
C HIS A 405 10.62 18.92 11.04
N ASN A 406 10.65 20.04 11.77
CA ASN A 406 11.13 21.32 11.26
C ASN A 406 12.62 21.29 10.90
N THR A 407 13.46 20.62 11.71
CA THR A 407 14.87 20.40 11.38
C THR A 407 15.02 19.59 10.08
N ASN A 408 14.29 18.47 9.95
CA ASN A 408 14.32 17.66 8.74
C ASN A 408 13.85 18.43 7.49
N ILE A 409 12.83 19.28 7.61
CA ILE A 409 12.39 20.13 6.48
C ILE A 409 13.47 21.16 6.14
N SER A 410 14.10 21.77 7.15
CA SER A 410 15.17 22.75 6.95
C SER A 410 16.37 22.15 6.23
N GLU A 411 16.86 20.99 6.68
CA GLU A 411 17.97 20.26 6.05
C GLU A 411 17.66 19.88 4.59
N LYS A 412 16.43 19.44 4.31
CA LYS A 412 15.97 19.15 2.95
C LYS A 412 15.93 20.41 2.08
N LEU A 413 15.39 21.52 2.60
CA LEU A 413 15.29 22.78 1.88
C LEU A 413 16.69 23.34 1.56
N GLU A 414 17.60 23.33 2.52
CA GLU A 414 19.01 23.72 2.31
C GLU A 414 19.68 22.83 1.26
N SER A 415 19.42 21.53 1.28
CA SER A 415 19.95 20.60 0.27
C SER A 415 19.40 20.90 -1.13
N VAL A 416 18.11 21.23 -1.26
CA VAL A 416 17.50 21.64 -2.53
C VAL A 416 18.11 22.94 -3.02
N LEU A 417 18.19 23.97 -2.17
CA LEU A 417 18.76 25.27 -2.51
C LEU A 417 20.20 25.14 -3.01
N LYS A 418 21.05 24.41 -2.28
CA LYS A 418 22.44 24.17 -2.67
C LYS A 418 22.56 23.47 -4.03
N ASN A 419 21.65 22.54 -4.35
CA ASN A 419 21.66 21.91 -5.68
C ASN A 419 21.22 22.88 -6.78
N LEU A 420 20.28 23.78 -6.50
CA LEU A 420 19.87 24.81 -7.45
C LEU A 420 21.02 25.81 -7.71
N GLU A 421 21.67 26.29 -6.65
CA GLU A 421 22.86 27.16 -6.72
C GLU A 421 23.99 26.49 -7.54
N MET A 422 24.25 25.20 -7.30
CA MET A 422 25.26 24.46 -8.07
C MET A 422 24.93 24.30 -9.56
N GLU A 423 23.65 24.24 -9.94
CA GLU A 423 23.25 24.18 -11.35
C GLU A 423 23.27 25.57 -12.01
N GLU A 424 23.05 26.64 -11.23
CA GLU A 424 23.25 28.02 -11.65
C GLU A 424 24.73 28.32 -11.92
N ASP A 425 25.62 27.97 -10.98
CA ASP A 425 27.08 28.16 -11.10
C ASP A 425 27.70 27.47 -12.32
N LYS A 426 27.10 26.37 -12.79
CA LYS A 426 27.53 25.65 -14.00
C LYS A 426 27.18 26.37 -15.31
N GLY A 427 26.47 27.50 -15.24
CA GLY A 427 26.03 28.25 -16.42
C GLY A 427 24.89 27.59 -17.18
N THR A 428 24.17 26.65 -16.55
CA THR A 428 22.99 25.99 -17.15
C THR A 428 21.87 26.99 -17.43
N PHE A 429 21.83 28.08 -16.67
CA PHE A 429 20.87 29.18 -16.82
C PHE A 429 21.64 30.43 -17.25
N ASN A 430 21.60 30.76 -18.54
CA ASN A 430 22.31 31.91 -19.09
C ASN A 430 21.39 33.13 -19.29
N ASP A 431 21.97 34.31 -19.16
CA ASP A 431 21.28 35.60 -19.09
C ASP A 431 20.27 35.84 -20.23
N SER A 432 19.04 36.18 -19.83
CA SER A 432 18.17 37.13 -20.53
C SER A 432 17.47 36.78 -21.85
N PHE A 433 17.49 35.55 -22.42
CA PHE A 433 16.81 35.35 -23.73
C PHE A 433 15.82 34.20 -23.94
N LEU A 434 15.57 33.28 -22.99
CA LEU A 434 14.55 32.23 -23.19
C LEU A 434 13.82 31.84 -21.89
N VAL A 435 13.05 32.77 -21.31
CA VAL A 435 12.23 32.53 -20.08
C VAL A 435 11.35 31.28 -20.19
N VAL A 436 10.83 30.97 -21.39
CA VAL A 436 9.99 29.79 -21.63
C VAL A 436 10.79 28.48 -21.66
N ASN A 437 11.95 28.42 -22.31
CA ASN A 437 12.78 27.20 -22.31
C ASN A 437 13.43 26.96 -20.95
N ASN A 438 13.82 28.03 -20.25
CA ASN A 438 14.33 27.95 -18.88
C ASN A 438 13.29 27.38 -17.93
N SER A 439 11.99 27.70 -18.11
CA SER A 439 10.92 27.11 -17.29
C SER A 439 10.79 25.59 -17.47
N LEU A 440 10.99 25.06 -18.68
CA LEU A 440 10.94 23.61 -18.94
C LEU A 440 12.15 22.90 -18.32
N VAL A 441 13.35 23.44 -18.51
CA VAL A 441 14.58 22.92 -17.89
C VAL A 441 14.47 22.94 -16.37
N LEU A 442 13.93 24.02 -15.79
CA LEU A 442 13.75 24.16 -14.36
C LEU A 442 12.67 23.21 -13.82
N ASN A 443 11.56 23.01 -14.54
CA ASN A 443 10.57 22.00 -14.18
C ASN A 443 11.18 20.59 -14.13
N ASP A 444 12.04 20.24 -15.09
CA ASP A 444 12.70 18.92 -15.13
C ASP A 444 13.77 18.78 -14.02
N LEU A 445 14.51 19.85 -13.72
CA LEU A 445 15.41 19.89 -12.56
C LEU A 445 14.63 19.71 -11.25
N LEU A 446 13.55 20.46 -11.05
CA LEU A 446 12.69 20.35 -9.86
C LEU A 446 12.04 18.96 -9.76
N LYS A 447 11.66 18.34 -10.89
CA LYS A 447 11.21 16.93 -10.93
C LYS A 447 12.28 15.98 -10.43
N LYS A 448 13.52 16.13 -10.90
CA LYS A 448 14.66 15.30 -10.47
C LYS A 448 14.93 15.46 -8.98
N LEU A 449 15.01 16.70 -8.48
CA LEU A 449 15.20 17.00 -7.06
C LEU A 449 14.04 16.48 -6.22
N SER A 450 12.81 16.64 -6.68
CA SER A 450 11.61 16.12 -6.02
C SER A 450 11.65 14.60 -5.86
N ASN A 451 12.15 13.88 -6.87
CA ASN A 451 12.33 12.43 -6.82
C ASN A 451 13.47 12.01 -5.87
N ILE A 452 14.54 12.80 -5.75
CA ILE A 452 15.66 12.53 -4.82
C ILE A 452 15.23 12.77 -3.36
N TYR A 453 14.57 13.90 -3.09
CA TYR A 453 14.18 14.31 -1.74
C TYR A 453 12.81 13.80 -1.30
N TYR A 454 12.08 13.13 -2.21
CA TYR A 454 10.72 12.63 -2.04
C TYR A 454 9.76 13.71 -1.49
N THR A 455 9.79 14.89 -2.12
CA THR A 455 9.00 16.06 -1.71
C THR A 455 8.71 16.89 -2.95
N ASP A 456 7.47 17.37 -3.10
CA ASP A 456 7.12 18.25 -4.21
C ASP A 456 7.74 19.64 -3.99
N ILE A 457 8.26 20.25 -5.05
CA ILE A 457 9.00 21.51 -4.98
C ILE A 457 8.36 22.48 -5.96
N ASN A 458 8.00 23.66 -5.45
CA ASN A 458 7.47 24.77 -6.25
C ASN A 458 8.38 25.97 -6.04
N LEU A 459 8.77 26.60 -7.14
CA LEU A 459 9.56 27.83 -7.13
C LEU A 459 8.67 29.00 -7.52
N TYR A 460 8.75 30.08 -6.75
CA TYR A 460 7.97 31.29 -6.94
C TYR A 460 8.90 32.49 -7.10
N ASP A 461 8.44 33.52 -7.80
CA ASP A 461 9.11 34.82 -7.90
C ASP A 461 8.89 35.68 -6.64
N TYR A 462 9.53 36.85 -6.60
CA TYR A 462 9.43 37.80 -5.49
C TYR A 462 8.02 38.41 -5.34
N GLU A 463 7.18 38.32 -6.36
CA GLU A 463 5.78 38.76 -6.35
C GLU A 463 4.82 37.63 -5.94
N GLY A 464 5.34 36.42 -5.72
CA GLY A 464 4.58 35.23 -5.34
C GLY A 464 3.97 34.46 -6.51
N GLY A 465 4.33 34.79 -7.75
CA GLY A 465 3.96 34.07 -8.96
C GLY A 465 4.78 32.78 -9.16
N LEU A 466 4.14 31.69 -9.60
CA LEU A 466 4.82 30.42 -9.85
C LEU A 466 5.76 30.52 -11.08
N ILE A 467 7.05 30.26 -10.87
CA ILE A 467 8.06 30.18 -11.93
C ILE A 467 8.13 28.75 -12.49
N ALA A 468 8.27 27.78 -11.59
CA ALA A 468 8.44 26.37 -11.94
C ALA A 468 7.94 25.44 -10.84
N SER A 469 7.63 24.21 -11.19
CA SER A 469 7.16 23.18 -10.27
C SER A 469 7.69 21.81 -10.67
N SER A 470 7.91 20.94 -9.68
CA SER A 470 8.12 19.52 -9.93
C SER A 470 6.87 18.83 -10.53
N ARG A 471 5.68 19.43 -10.41
CA ARG A 471 4.40 18.91 -10.90
C ARG A 471 3.59 20.00 -11.62
N PRO A 472 4.06 20.54 -12.75
CA PRO A 472 3.39 21.66 -13.43
C PRO A 472 1.97 21.32 -13.91
N GLU A 473 1.64 20.03 -14.06
CA GLU A 473 0.35 19.54 -14.52
C GLU A 473 -0.81 19.93 -13.56
N ILE A 474 -0.55 20.03 -12.24
CA ILE A 474 -1.60 20.39 -11.26
C ILE A 474 -2.06 21.84 -11.42
N PHE A 475 -1.12 22.73 -11.73
CA PHE A 475 -1.38 24.16 -11.94
C PHE A 475 -2.00 24.40 -13.32
N LYS A 476 -1.50 23.72 -14.36
CA LYS A 476 -2.07 23.79 -15.73
C LYS A 476 -3.52 23.34 -15.80
N ARG A 477 -3.92 22.36 -14.97
CA ARG A 477 -5.30 21.88 -14.86
C ARG A 477 -6.17 22.72 -13.91
N GLY A 478 -5.62 23.75 -13.27
CA GLY A 478 -6.37 24.62 -12.35
C GLY A 478 -6.78 23.94 -11.03
N LEU A 479 -6.11 22.84 -10.64
CA LEU A 479 -6.40 22.15 -9.37
C LEU A 479 -5.90 22.94 -8.16
N ILE A 480 -4.83 23.72 -8.35
CA ILE A 480 -4.23 24.61 -7.37
C ILE A 480 -3.89 25.92 -8.10
N GLY A 481 -4.06 27.07 -7.42
CA GLY A 481 -3.70 28.37 -7.96
C GLY A 481 -2.19 28.54 -8.16
N THR A 482 -1.80 29.42 -9.09
CA THR A 482 -0.39 29.71 -9.43
C THR A 482 0.29 30.71 -8.49
N LEU A 483 -0.40 31.16 -7.45
CA LEU A 483 0.14 32.09 -6.46
C LEU A 483 0.61 31.33 -5.22
N MET A 484 1.68 31.84 -4.60
CA MET A 484 2.17 31.35 -3.31
C MET A 484 1.07 31.44 -2.23
N ASP A 485 1.12 30.53 -1.24
CA ASP A 485 0.23 30.61 -0.08
C ASP A 485 0.32 32.01 0.57
N PRO A 486 -0.81 32.71 0.79
CA PRO A 486 -0.78 34.09 1.28
C PRO A 486 -0.09 34.25 2.64
N GLU A 487 -0.10 33.22 3.49
CA GLU A 487 0.62 33.24 4.76
C GLU A 487 2.13 33.15 4.53
N ALA A 488 2.57 32.25 3.64
CA ALA A 488 3.98 32.14 3.28
C ALA A 488 4.50 33.45 2.67
N PHE A 489 3.75 34.01 1.71
CA PHE A 489 4.09 35.29 1.09
C PHE A 489 4.19 36.42 2.11
N ARG A 490 3.22 36.54 3.03
CA ARG A 490 3.26 37.56 4.09
C ARG A 490 4.46 37.38 5.01
N GLN A 491 4.79 36.16 5.42
CA GLN A 491 5.89 35.93 6.35
C GLN A 491 7.26 36.21 5.71
N MET A 492 7.44 35.87 4.43
CA MET A 492 8.72 36.03 3.74
C MET A 492 8.90 37.44 3.16
N SER A 493 7.89 37.98 2.46
CA SER A 493 7.99 39.26 1.76
C SER A 493 7.73 40.47 2.68
N ILE A 494 6.77 40.36 3.62
CA ILE A 494 6.38 41.49 4.48
C ILE A 494 7.10 41.44 5.84
N ASN A 495 7.19 40.26 6.46
CA ASN A 495 7.80 40.11 7.78
C ASN A 495 9.29 39.71 7.73
N GLU A 496 9.88 39.63 6.53
CA GLU A 496 11.30 39.34 6.29
C GLU A 496 11.81 38.08 7.01
N LYS A 497 10.96 37.07 7.18
CA LYS A 497 11.37 35.78 7.75
C LYS A 497 12.02 34.92 6.69
N SER A 498 13.07 34.19 7.10
CA SER A 498 13.77 33.24 6.23
C SER A 498 12.90 32.05 5.76
N GLY A 499 11.81 31.75 6.45
CA GLY A 499 10.89 30.69 6.04
C GLY A 499 9.68 30.53 6.96
N LEU A 500 8.75 29.66 6.55
CA LEU A 500 7.54 29.32 7.29
C LEU A 500 7.34 27.79 7.30
N PHE A 501 7.19 27.23 8.50
CA PHE A 501 6.74 25.86 8.68
C PHE A 501 5.24 25.87 9.00
N LYS A 502 4.44 25.20 8.18
CA LYS A 502 2.98 25.14 8.32
C LYS A 502 2.50 23.71 8.14
N THR A 503 1.92 23.14 9.18
CA THR A 503 1.22 21.86 9.11
C THR A 503 -0.15 22.07 8.48
N LYS A 504 -0.51 21.28 7.47
CA LYS A 504 -1.90 21.22 6.98
C LYS A 504 -2.78 20.71 8.12
N LYS A 505 -3.75 21.52 8.56
CA LYS A 505 -4.79 21.11 9.50
C LYS A 505 -5.91 20.36 8.80
#